data_AF-A0A956WCG2-F1
#
_entry.id   AF-A0A956WCG2-F1
#
_cell.length_a   1.000
_cell.length_b   1.000
_cell.length_c   1.000
_cell.angle_alpha   90.00
_cell.angle_beta   90.00
_cell.angle_gamma   90.00
#
_symmetry.space_group_name_H-M   'P 1'
#
loop_
_entity.id
_entity.type
_entity.pdbx_description
1 polymer ?
#
loop_
_entity_poly.entity_id
_entity_poly.type
_entity_poly.pdbx_seq_one_letter_code
_entity_poly.pdbx_strand_id
1 'polypeptide(L)'
;GVNFTPEVYVDVTETFATKQQMLACHKSQTAWISDIFEGRSIAQMMEIQSAFRGMQAGVRYAEGFRALETFPRARDYSLLPLE
;
A
#
# COMPACT_ATOMS: atom_id res chain seq x y z
N GLY A 1 7.72 -3.29 2.87
CA GLY A 1 9.05 -3.77 2.46
C GLY A 1 9.78 -4.40 3.62
N VAL A 2 10.87 -5.12 3.34
CA VAL A 2 11.82 -5.59 4.36
C VAL A 2 12.40 -4.36 5.06
N ASN A 3 12.44 -4.35 6.40
CA ASN A 3 12.91 -3.21 7.21
C ASN A 3 12.18 -1.88 6.93
N PHE A 4 10.93 -1.96 6.48
CA PHE A 4 10.08 -0.78 6.28
C PHE A 4 9.09 -0.64 7.43
N THR A 5 9.37 0.32 8.31
CA THR A 5 8.44 0.80 9.34
C THR A 5 7.80 2.10 8.84
N PRO A 6 6.47 2.11 8.60
CA PRO A 6 5.77 3.35 8.25
C PRO A 6 5.87 4.38 9.38
N GLU A 7 5.96 5.65 9.02
CA GLU A 7 5.90 6.77 9.97
C GLU A 7 4.48 7.35 10.06
N VAL A 8 3.71 7.24 8.98
CA VAL A 8 2.30 7.65 8.91
C VAL A 8 1.47 6.60 8.17
N TYR A 9 0.18 6.54 8.50
CA TYR A 9 -0.79 5.65 7.89
C TYR A 9 -1.94 6.50 7.36
N VAL A 10 -2.38 6.22 6.14
CA VAL A 10 -3.56 6.85 5.50
C VAL A 10 -4.67 5.80 5.44
N ASP A 11 -5.86 6.12 5.94
CA ASP A 11 -7.03 5.28 5.77
C ASP A 11 -7.45 5.29 4.28
N VAL A 12 -7.47 4.10 3.68
CA VAL A 12 -7.89 3.92 2.27
C VAL A 12 -9.13 3.04 2.17
N THR A 13 -9.87 2.85 3.26
CA THR A 13 -11.01 1.93 3.34
C THR A 13 -12.08 2.27 2.29
N GLU A 14 -12.41 3.55 2.12
CA GLU A 14 -13.42 3.99 1.16
C GLU A 14 -12.95 3.88 -0.31
N THR A 15 -11.65 4.01 -0.55
CA THR A 15 -11.04 4.01 -1.90
C THR A 15 -10.44 2.66 -2.29
N PHE A 16 -10.47 1.68 -1.40
CA PHE A 16 -9.84 0.38 -1.60
C PHE A 16 -10.39 -0.38 -2.83
N ALA A 17 -11.69 -0.28 -3.09
CA ALA A 17 -12.31 -0.88 -4.27
C ALA A 17 -11.73 -0.30 -5.57
N THR A 18 -11.52 1.02 -5.62
CA THR A 18 -10.88 1.69 -6.76
C THR A 18 -9.44 1.22 -6.93
N LYS A 19 -8.68 1.09 -5.83
CA LYS A 19 -7.32 0.54 -5.84
C LYS A 19 -7.27 -0.87 -6.44
N GLN A 20 -8.22 -1.75 -6.08
CA GLN A 20 -8.32 -3.09 -6.68
C GLN A 20 -8.57 -3.04 -8.19
N GLN A 21 -9.49 -2.18 -8.65
CA GLN A 21 -9.78 -2.00 -10.07
C GLN A 21 -8.57 -1.47 -10.83
N MET A 22 -7.87 -0.47 -10.29
CA MET A 22 -6.64 0.06 -10.86
C MET A 22 -5.58 -1.02 -11.00
N LEU A 23 -5.39 -1.86 -9.98
CA LEU A 23 -4.44 -2.95 -10.01
C LEU A 23 -4.80 -4.01 -11.07
N ALA A 24 -6.09 -4.31 -11.25
CA ALA A 24 -6.57 -5.27 -12.25
C ALA A 24 -6.33 -4.82 -13.71
N CYS A 25 -6.13 -3.52 -13.95
CA CYS A 25 -5.77 -3.02 -15.27
C CYS A 25 -4.38 -3.51 -15.75
N HIS A 26 -3.50 -3.91 -14.83
CA HIS A 26 -2.14 -4.40 -15.11
C HIS A 26 -2.10 -5.88 -15.52
N LYS A 27 -2.79 -6.20 -16.63
CA LYS A 27 -2.97 -7.58 -17.11
C LYS A 27 -1.65 -8.30 -17.41
N SER A 28 -0.67 -7.60 -18.01
CA SER A 28 0.62 -8.22 -18.36
C SER A 28 1.46 -8.57 -17.13
N GLN A 29 1.27 -7.87 -16.01
CA GLN A 29 1.96 -8.13 -14.75
C GLN A 29 1.28 -9.25 -13.95
N THR A 30 -0.04 -9.41 -14.10
CA THR A 30 -0.82 -10.39 -13.32
C THR A 30 -0.39 -11.83 -13.63
N ALA A 31 -0.24 -12.18 -14.90
CA ALA A 31 0.21 -13.52 -15.31
C ALA A 31 1.64 -13.81 -14.82
N TRP A 32 2.55 -12.85 -15.03
CA TRP A 32 3.94 -12.97 -14.62
C TRP A 32 4.11 -13.14 -13.09
N ILE A 33 3.33 -12.40 -12.30
CA ILE A 33 3.35 -12.53 -10.84
C ILE A 33 2.82 -13.89 -10.39
N SER A 34 1.74 -14.37 -11.01
CA SER A 34 1.23 -15.71 -10.73
C SER A 34 2.32 -16.77 -10.95
N ASP A 35 3.09 -16.66 -12.03
CA ASP A 35 4.14 -17.64 -12.36
C ASP A 35 5.30 -17.61 -11.36
N ILE A 36 5.73 -16.42 -10.91
CA ILE A 36 6.89 -16.27 -10.01
C ILE A 36 6.54 -16.51 -8.54
N PHE A 37 5.33 -16.16 -8.13
CA PHE A 37 4.91 -16.24 -6.73
C PHE A 37 4.03 -17.45 -6.44
N GLU A 38 4.16 -18.53 -7.22
CA GLU A 38 3.50 -19.83 -7.00
C GLU A 38 1.96 -19.73 -6.97
N GLY A 39 1.39 -19.03 -7.95
CA GLY A 39 -0.06 -18.86 -8.09
C GLY A 39 -0.65 -17.74 -7.22
N ARG A 40 0.17 -16.96 -6.51
CA ARG A 40 -0.33 -15.80 -5.75
C ARG A 40 -0.75 -14.67 -6.68
N SER A 41 -1.92 -14.12 -6.42
CA SER A 41 -2.39 -12.91 -7.11
C SER A 41 -1.75 -11.66 -6.49
N ILE A 42 -1.30 -10.72 -7.34
CA ILE A 42 -0.87 -9.39 -6.87
C ILE A 42 -1.98 -8.67 -6.10
N ALA A 43 -3.24 -8.90 -6.46
CA ALA A 43 -4.38 -8.31 -5.75
C ALA A 43 -4.51 -8.84 -4.32
N GLN A 44 -4.30 -10.14 -4.12
CA GLN A 44 -4.31 -10.75 -2.78
C GLN A 44 -3.15 -10.22 -1.93
N MET A 45 -1.95 -10.12 -2.51
CA MET A 45 -0.79 -9.59 -1.79
C MET A 45 -0.99 -8.12 -1.39
N MET A 46 -1.57 -7.31 -2.28
CA MET A 46 -1.93 -5.92 -2.01
C MET A 46 -2.98 -5.83 -0.89
N GLU A 47 -4.01 -6.67 -0.93
CA GLU A 47 -5.06 -6.68 0.09
C GLU A 47 -4.52 -7.05 1.47
N ILE A 48 -3.71 -8.12 1.56
CA ILE A 48 -3.08 -8.55 2.81
C ILE A 48 -2.23 -7.41 3.39
N GLN A 49 -1.44 -6.73 2.54
CA GLN A 49 -0.63 -5.62 2.99
C GLN A 49 -1.50 -4.46 3.51
N SER A 50 -2.53 -4.07 2.77
CA SER A 50 -3.42 -2.98 3.17
C SER A 50 -4.19 -3.30 4.46
N ALA A 51 -4.65 -4.53 4.65
CA ALA A 51 -5.31 -4.97 5.87
C ALA A 51 -4.34 -5.00 7.06
N PHE A 52 -3.10 -5.48 6.86
CA PHE A 52 -2.08 -5.47 7.89
C PHE A 52 -1.75 -4.04 8.36
N ARG A 53 -1.64 -3.09 7.42
CA ARG A 53 -1.46 -1.68 7.79
C ARG A 53 -2.70 -1.08 8.44
N GLY A 54 -3.89 -1.45 7.98
CA GLY A 54 -5.16 -1.06 8.60
C GLY A 54 -5.21 -1.46 10.06
N MET A 55 -4.85 -2.71 10.37
CA MET A 55 -4.75 -3.21 11.75
C MET A 55 -3.81 -2.37 12.62
N GLN A 56 -2.68 -1.92 12.10
CA GLN A 56 -1.74 -1.05 12.83
C GLN A 56 -2.30 0.35 13.08
N ALA A 57 -3.21 0.83 12.22
CA ALA A 57 -3.82 2.15 12.28
C ALA A 57 -5.24 2.16 12.89
N GLY A 58 -5.80 1.00 13.24
CA GLY A 58 -7.15 0.88 13.79
C GLY A 58 -8.29 1.00 12.75
N VAL A 59 -7.98 0.85 11.47
CA VAL A 59 -8.94 0.95 10.35
C VAL A 59 -8.95 -0.34 9.51
N ARG A 60 -9.88 -0.48 8.57
CA ARG A 60 -9.99 -1.72 7.77
C ARG A 60 -8.83 -1.89 6.80
N TYR A 61 -8.51 -0.84 6.04
CA TYR A 61 -7.42 -0.83 5.08
C TYR A 61 -6.63 0.47 5.21
N ALA A 62 -5.30 0.37 5.28
CA ALA A 62 -4.44 1.55 5.26
C ALA A 62 -3.26 1.39 4.29
N GLU A 63 -2.68 2.52 3.91
CA GLU A 63 -1.37 2.58 3.26
C GLU A 63 -0.36 3.27 4.18
N GLY A 64 0.83 2.69 4.28
CA GLY A 64 1.89 3.20 5.15
C GLY A 64 2.92 3.98 4.36
N PHE A 65 3.22 5.21 4.79
CA PHE A 65 4.20 6.09 4.16
C PHE A 65 5.35 6.40 5.12
N ARG A 66 6.49 6.75 4.55
CA ARG A 66 7.68 7.23 5.25
C ARG A 66 8.39 8.24 4.37
N ALA A 67 8.76 9.38 4.93
CA ALA A 67 9.51 10.40 4.21
C ALA A 67 10.94 9.93 3.88
N LEU A 68 11.44 10.34 2.72
CA LEU A 68 12.85 10.24 2.39
C LEU A 68 13.61 11.39 3.07
N GLU A 69 14.39 11.08 4.09
CA GLU A 69 15.21 12.06 4.79
C GLU A 69 16.55 12.25 4.09
N THR A 70 16.71 13.39 3.40
CA THR A 70 17.92 13.70 2.65
C THR A 70 18.11 15.21 2.61
N PHE A 71 19.28 15.73 2.96
CA PHE A 71 19.54 17.17 2.92
C PHE A 71 19.35 17.74 1.50
N PRO A 72 18.64 18.87 1.29
CA PRO A 72 18.04 19.77 2.29
C PRO A 72 16.54 19.50 2.58
N ARG A 73 16.00 18.35 2.16
CA ARG A 73 14.59 17.99 2.34
C ARG A 73 14.34 17.38 3.72
N ALA A 74 13.49 18.04 4.49
CA ALA A 74 12.92 17.50 5.72
C ALA A 74 11.66 16.67 5.44
N ARG A 75 11.22 15.91 6.45
CA ARG A 75 9.93 15.20 6.38
C ARG A 75 8.79 16.21 6.31
N ASP A 76 7.87 16.00 5.38
CA ASP A 76 6.63 16.75 5.24
C ASP A 76 5.52 15.80 4.83
N TYR A 77 4.45 15.77 5.63
CA TYR A 77 3.28 14.91 5.43
C TYR A 77 2.01 15.72 5.12
N SER A 78 2.13 17.03 4.89
CA SER A 78 0.99 17.93 4.65
C SER A 78 0.16 17.61 3.41
N LEU A 79 0.73 16.85 2.46
CA LEU A 79 0.04 16.41 1.24
C LEU A 79 -0.75 15.10 1.42
N LEU A 80 -0.62 14.43 2.57
CA LEU A 80 -1.35 13.20 2.84
C LEU A 80 -2.70 13.51 3.51
N PRO A 81 -3.78 12.81 3.13
CA PRO A 81 -5.08 12.98 3.78
C PRO A 81 -5.07 12.19 5.11
N LEU A 82 -4.60 12.84 6.18
CA LEU A 82 -4.46 12.25 7.52
C LEU A 82 -5.65 12.53 8.46
N GLU A 83 -6.73 13.07 7.92
CA GLU A 83 -7.98 13.38 8.65
C GLU A 83 -8.80 12.12 8.94
#